data_AF-A0CGK5-F1
#
_entry.id   AF-A0CGK5-F1
#
_cell.length_a   1.000
_cell.length_b   1.000
_cell.length_c   1.000
_cell.angle_alpha   90.00
_cell.angle_beta   90.00
_cell.angle_gamma   90.00
#
_symmetry.space_group_name_H-M   'P 1'
#
loop_
_entity.id
_entity.type
_entity.pdbx_description
1 polymer ?
#
loop_
_entity_poly.entity_id
_entity_poly.type
_entity_poly.pdbx_seq_one_letter_code
_entity_poly.pdbx_strand_id
1 'polypeptide(L)'
;MEPFAILTNIIKPEYLNYYRDWIYIASEKEARGLQLIGAIYKHKGRKLFRAKPPTVQLQELTDQQELDFKKAEEMHRKNQTSTTYGTEFGYLQKLLKPQNNVFKFKKCSELEFAQPLNDLAKLFLDNWIEMNDELEFQELVLNCLRALFSRFKAQLVPKTEMKVKYEYKPDWKLSNPIRVDKAGTDINAYKTNYNAIFKQRLKQEQIKQKIAELDGTDFAKALTIHKSFKIN
;
A
#
# COMPACT_ATOMS: atom_id res chain seq x y z
N MET A 1 2.90 -30.04 -12.31
CA MET A 1 2.12 -30.30 -11.08
C MET A 1 0.69 -29.96 -11.44
N GLU A 2 -0.24 -30.90 -11.28
CA GLU A 2 -1.64 -30.70 -11.68
C GLU A 2 -2.24 -29.46 -10.99
N PRO A 3 -2.94 -28.56 -11.70
CA PRO A 3 -3.52 -27.33 -11.13
C PRO A 3 -4.41 -27.59 -9.90
N PHE A 4 -5.17 -28.68 -9.93
CA PHE A 4 -6.04 -29.07 -8.82
C PHE A 4 -5.27 -29.51 -7.56
N ALA A 5 -4.13 -30.19 -7.74
CA ALA A 5 -3.26 -30.58 -6.63
C ALA A 5 -2.64 -29.34 -5.95
N ILE A 6 -2.30 -28.31 -6.73
CA ILE A 6 -1.80 -27.04 -6.21
C ILE A 6 -2.88 -26.36 -5.34
N LEU A 7 -4.11 -26.26 -5.85
CA LEU A 7 -5.24 -25.66 -5.10
C LEU A 7 -5.53 -26.40 -3.79
N THR A 8 -5.45 -27.74 -3.80
CA THR A 8 -5.66 -28.57 -2.61
C THR A 8 -4.65 -28.30 -1.51
N ASN A 9 -3.41 -27.97 -1.85
CA ASN A 9 -2.37 -27.64 -0.87
C ASN A 9 -2.49 -26.21 -0.31
N ILE A 10 -3.02 -25.29 -1.11
CA ILE A 10 -3.05 -23.86 -0.81
C ILE A 10 -4.32 -23.44 -0.09
N ILE A 11 -5.46 -24.01 -0.46
CA ILE A 11 -6.78 -23.60 0.03
C ILE A 11 -7.18 -24.46 1.22
N LYS A 12 -7.93 -23.88 2.16
CA LYS A 12 -8.51 -24.64 3.28
C LYS A 12 -9.45 -25.74 2.75
N PRO A 13 -9.44 -26.94 3.35
CA PRO A 13 -10.24 -28.07 2.86
C PRO A 13 -11.74 -27.79 2.84
N GLU A 14 -12.23 -26.93 3.75
CA GLU A 14 -13.63 -26.48 3.85
C GLU A 14 -14.14 -25.83 2.57
N TYR A 15 -13.27 -25.13 1.83
CA TYR A 15 -13.67 -24.32 0.68
C TYR A 15 -13.33 -24.98 -0.66
N LEU A 16 -12.67 -26.15 -0.65
CA LEU A 16 -12.15 -26.81 -1.84
C LEU A 16 -13.23 -27.09 -2.90
N ASN A 17 -14.45 -27.44 -2.46
CA ASN A 17 -15.56 -27.73 -3.35
C ASN A 17 -15.94 -26.54 -4.26
N TYR A 18 -15.66 -25.31 -3.82
CA TYR A 18 -15.98 -24.08 -4.55
C TYR A 18 -14.99 -23.73 -5.68
N TYR A 19 -13.90 -24.49 -5.80
CA TYR A 19 -12.81 -24.21 -6.76
C TYR A 19 -12.68 -25.27 -7.85
N ARG A 20 -13.58 -26.26 -7.91
CA ARG A 20 -13.53 -27.33 -8.92
C ARG A 20 -13.71 -26.81 -10.34
N ASP A 21 -14.62 -25.86 -10.52
CA ASP A 21 -14.93 -25.19 -11.79
C ASP A 21 -13.93 -24.06 -12.13
N TRP A 22 -13.31 -23.46 -11.11
CA TRP A 22 -12.39 -22.33 -11.27
C TRP A 22 -11.25 -22.62 -12.25
N ILE A 23 -10.71 -23.84 -12.26
CA ILE A 23 -9.61 -24.23 -13.16
C ILE A 23 -9.98 -24.03 -14.63
N TYR A 24 -11.24 -24.26 -15.00
CA TYR A 24 -11.72 -24.13 -16.38
C TYR A 24 -12.07 -22.69 -16.77
N ILE A 25 -12.36 -21.85 -15.77
CA ILE A 25 -12.80 -20.46 -15.97
C ILE A 25 -11.62 -19.48 -15.82
N ALA A 26 -10.52 -19.91 -15.19
CA ALA A 26 -9.37 -19.07 -14.91
C ALA A 26 -8.78 -18.47 -16.19
N SER A 27 -8.46 -17.17 -16.13
CA SER A 27 -7.72 -16.49 -17.19
C SER A 27 -6.31 -17.07 -17.30
N GLU A 28 -5.68 -16.97 -18.48
CA GLU A 28 -4.30 -17.42 -18.68
C GLU A 28 -3.33 -16.81 -17.65
N LYS A 29 -3.52 -15.53 -17.30
CA LYS A 29 -2.72 -14.84 -16.27
C LYS A 29 -2.92 -15.45 -14.88
N GLU A 30 -4.15 -15.82 -14.55
CA GLU A 30 -4.51 -16.42 -13.26
C GLU A 30 -3.98 -17.86 -13.16
N ALA A 31 -4.04 -18.62 -14.25
CA ALA A 31 -3.49 -19.97 -14.34
C ALA A 31 -1.95 -19.96 -14.19
N ARG A 32 -1.27 -19.01 -14.85
CA ARG A 32 0.18 -18.78 -14.65
C ARG A 32 0.49 -18.37 -13.21
N GLY A 33 -0.32 -17.48 -12.62
CA GLY A 33 -0.23 -17.10 -11.21
C GLY A 33 -0.35 -18.30 -10.27
N LEU A 34 -1.28 -19.22 -10.53
CA LEU A 34 -1.43 -20.45 -9.73
C LEU A 34 -0.20 -21.35 -9.82
N GLN A 35 0.41 -21.48 -11.00
CA GLN A 35 1.65 -22.24 -11.17
C GLN A 35 2.81 -21.63 -10.39
N LEU A 36 2.92 -20.29 -10.37
CA LEU A 36 3.90 -19.57 -9.56
C LEU A 36 3.68 -19.84 -8.07
N ILE A 37 2.43 -19.76 -7.58
CA ILE A 37 2.13 -20.08 -6.18
C ILE A 37 2.47 -21.54 -5.87
N GLY A 38 2.19 -22.47 -6.77
CA GLY A 38 2.60 -23.88 -6.63
C GLY A 38 4.11 -24.05 -6.52
N ALA A 39 4.89 -23.29 -7.29
CA ALA A 39 6.34 -23.28 -7.17
C ALA A 39 6.82 -22.63 -5.86
N ILE A 40 6.21 -21.53 -5.43
CA ILE A 40 6.49 -20.89 -4.13
C ILE A 40 6.26 -21.90 -3.00
N TYR A 41 5.13 -22.61 -3.04
CA TYR A 41 4.79 -23.63 -2.05
C TYR A 41 5.79 -24.78 -2.04
N LYS A 42 6.16 -25.31 -3.22
CA LYS A 42 7.16 -26.38 -3.36
C LYS A 42 8.52 -25.99 -2.76
N HIS A 43 8.91 -24.72 -2.93
CA HIS A 43 10.19 -24.19 -2.45
C HIS A 43 10.07 -23.48 -1.09
N LYS A 44 8.95 -23.64 -0.36
CA LYS A 44 8.70 -23.07 0.98
C LYS A 44 8.93 -21.55 1.05
N GLY A 45 8.63 -20.83 -0.03
CA GLY A 45 8.81 -19.37 -0.10
C GLY A 45 10.24 -18.89 -0.25
N ARG A 46 11.19 -19.74 -0.70
CA ARG A 46 12.62 -19.36 -0.85
C ARG A 46 13.13 -19.26 -2.30
N LYS A 47 12.23 -19.34 -3.27
CA LYS A 47 12.58 -19.27 -4.68
C LYS A 47 12.27 -17.90 -5.26
N LEU A 48 13.31 -17.22 -5.74
CA LEU A 48 13.19 -16.10 -6.66
C LEU A 48 13.02 -16.63 -8.08
N PHE A 49 12.07 -16.06 -8.82
CA PHE A 49 11.90 -16.35 -10.23
C PHE A 49 12.96 -15.58 -11.03
N ARG A 50 13.49 -16.21 -12.08
CA ARG A 50 14.56 -15.58 -12.87
C ARG A 50 13.97 -14.43 -13.65
N ALA A 51 14.57 -13.25 -13.52
CA ALA A 51 14.30 -12.12 -14.40
C ALA A 51 14.52 -12.52 -15.86
N LYS A 52 13.81 -11.86 -16.78
CA LYS A 52 14.00 -12.05 -18.22
C LYS A 52 15.49 -11.91 -18.56
N PRO A 53 16.05 -12.79 -19.41
CA PRO A 53 17.45 -12.67 -19.79
C PRO A 53 17.71 -11.31 -20.45
N PRO A 54 18.92 -10.73 -20.31
CA PRO A 54 19.25 -9.39 -20.80
C PRO A 54 18.93 -9.19 -22.29
N THR A 55 19.03 -10.25 -23.08
CA THR A 55 18.70 -10.27 -24.52
C THR A 55 17.24 -9.93 -24.81
N VAL A 56 16.29 -10.37 -23.97
CA VAL A 56 14.86 -10.08 -24.16
C VAL A 56 14.53 -8.66 -23.70
N GLN A 57 15.18 -8.18 -22.64
CA GLN A 57 15.04 -6.79 -22.19
C GLN A 57 15.61 -5.81 -23.24
N LEU A 58 16.75 -6.17 -23.84
CA LEU A 58 17.33 -5.42 -24.95
C LEU A 58 16.43 -5.46 -26.18
N GLN A 59 15.84 -6.60 -26.54
CA GLN A 59 14.85 -6.66 -27.62
C GLN A 59 13.63 -5.78 -27.36
N GLU A 60 13.06 -5.77 -26.15
CA GLU A 60 11.93 -4.88 -25.82
C GLU A 60 12.31 -3.38 -25.94
N LEU A 61 13.58 -3.02 -25.66
CA LEU A 61 14.11 -1.67 -25.87
C LEU A 61 14.37 -1.36 -27.36
N THR A 62 14.85 -2.34 -28.12
CA THR A 62 15.14 -2.20 -29.55
C THR A 62 13.87 -2.22 -30.40
N ASP A 63 12.86 -3.00 -30.03
CA ASP A 63 11.53 -3.04 -30.67
C ASP A 63 10.77 -1.71 -30.49
N GLN A 64 11.08 -0.95 -29.43
CA GLN A 64 10.63 0.44 -29.29
C GLN A 64 11.36 1.41 -30.21
N GLN A 65 12.55 1.04 -30.69
CA GLN A 65 13.43 1.86 -31.54
C GLN A 65 13.37 1.51 -33.04
N GLU A 66 12.67 0.46 -33.45
CA GLU A 66 12.32 0.27 -34.87
C GLU A 66 11.32 1.35 -35.31
N LEU A 67 11.88 2.52 -35.62
CA LEU A 67 11.22 3.72 -36.13
C LEU A 67 10.78 3.47 -37.58
N ASP A 68 9.73 2.68 -37.76
CA ASP A 68 9.00 2.66 -39.01
C ASP A 68 8.32 4.02 -39.21
N PHE A 69 8.54 4.64 -40.38
CA PHE A 69 8.01 5.97 -40.72
C PHE A 69 6.48 6.01 -40.56
N LYS A 70 5.79 4.90 -40.86
CA LYS A 70 4.34 4.78 -40.70
C LYS A 70 3.91 4.83 -39.23
N LYS A 71 4.63 4.14 -38.33
CA LYS A 71 4.37 4.18 -36.88
C LYS A 71 4.62 5.56 -36.30
N ALA A 72 5.66 6.27 -36.78
CA ALA A 72 5.95 7.63 -36.33
C ALA A 72 4.85 8.62 -36.75
N GLU A 73 4.34 8.51 -37.98
CA GLU A 73 3.21 9.31 -38.46
C GLU A 73 1.93 9.03 -37.66
N GLU A 74 1.63 7.75 -37.37
CA GLU A 74 0.47 7.36 -36.57
C GLU A 74 0.56 7.90 -35.13
N MET A 75 1.74 7.79 -34.50
CA MET A 75 2.00 8.37 -33.17
C MET A 75 1.84 9.89 -33.18
N HIS A 76 2.33 10.58 -34.21
CA HIS A 76 2.19 12.03 -34.34
C HIS A 76 0.71 12.44 -34.48
N ARG A 77 -0.07 11.73 -35.31
CA ARG A 77 -1.51 11.96 -35.45
C ARG A 77 -2.26 11.70 -34.14
N LYS A 78 -1.87 10.65 -33.41
CA LYS A 78 -2.41 10.33 -32.08
C LYS A 78 -2.08 11.41 -31.05
N ASN A 79 -0.88 11.99 -31.09
CA ASN A 79 -0.48 13.07 -30.19
C ASN A 79 -1.22 14.38 -30.49
N GLN A 80 -1.55 14.66 -31.75
CA GLN A 80 -2.36 15.84 -32.10
C GLN A 80 -3.82 15.72 -31.63
N THR A 81 -4.34 14.50 -31.57
CA THR A 81 -5.75 14.22 -31.21
C THR A 81 -5.94 13.91 -29.73
N SER A 82 -4.88 13.57 -29.01
CA SER A 82 -4.93 13.31 -27.58
C SER A 82 -4.64 14.59 -26.79
N THR A 83 -5.48 14.85 -25.79
CA THR A 83 -5.25 15.97 -24.85
C THR A 83 -4.43 15.48 -23.67
N THR A 84 -3.63 16.37 -23.08
CA THR A 84 -2.88 16.09 -21.83
C THR A 84 -3.79 15.58 -20.72
N TYR A 85 -5.01 16.11 -20.64
CA TYR A 85 -6.03 15.63 -19.72
C TYR A 85 -6.47 14.19 -20.02
N GLY A 86 -6.67 13.85 -21.30
CA GLY A 86 -7.03 12.49 -21.72
C GLY A 86 -5.94 11.46 -21.44
N THR A 87 -4.66 11.86 -21.51
CA THR A 87 -3.51 11.02 -21.18
C THR A 87 -3.33 10.82 -19.69
N GLU A 88 -3.50 11.87 -18.88
CA GLU A 88 -3.22 11.82 -17.45
C GLU A 88 -4.41 11.30 -16.63
N PHE A 89 -5.64 11.65 -17.02
CA PHE A 89 -6.86 11.40 -16.25
C PHE A 89 -7.99 10.74 -17.05
N GLY A 90 -7.77 10.48 -18.34
CA GLY A 90 -8.78 9.93 -19.25
C GLY A 90 -8.65 8.43 -19.51
N TYR A 91 -9.29 7.99 -20.59
CA TYR A 91 -9.34 6.58 -20.98
C TYR A 91 -7.96 5.96 -21.28
N LEU A 92 -6.96 6.78 -21.62
CA LEU A 92 -5.59 6.34 -21.90
C LEU A 92 -4.83 5.93 -20.64
N GLN A 93 -5.28 6.35 -19.46
CA GLN A 93 -4.69 5.94 -18.18
C GLN A 93 -4.84 4.42 -17.94
N LYS A 94 -5.84 3.78 -18.55
CA LYS A 94 -6.04 2.31 -18.49
C LYS A 94 -4.90 1.52 -19.14
N LEU A 95 -4.10 2.16 -19.99
CA LEU A 95 -2.96 1.54 -20.66
C LEU A 95 -1.65 1.67 -19.85
N LEU A 96 -1.64 2.49 -18.80
CA LEU A 96 -0.48 2.63 -17.92
C LEU A 96 -0.36 1.38 -17.04
N LYS A 97 0.81 0.72 -17.12
CA LYS A 97 1.13 -0.39 -16.22
C LYS A 97 1.33 0.17 -14.80
N PRO A 98 0.78 -0.49 -13.77
CA PRO A 98 1.02 -0.07 -12.40
C PRO A 98 2.53 -0.15 -12.09
N GLN A 99 3.05 0.88 -11.42
CA GLN A 99 4.48 0.96 -11.07
C GLN A 99 4.80 0.29 -9.73
N ASN A 100 3.78 0.06 -8.89
CA ASN A 100 3.94 -0.55 -7.58
C ASN A 100 2.78 -1.52 -7.29
N ASN A 101 3.09 -2.58 -6.55
CA ASN A 101 2.12 -3.57 -6.08
C ASN A 101 1.81 -3.36 -4.59
N VAL A 102 0.63 -3.83 -4.16
CA VAL A 102 0.16 -3.85 -2.76
C VAL A 102 1.15 -4.57 -1.83
N PHE A 103 1.86 -5.59 -2.35
CA PHE A 103 2.86 -6.33 -1.58
C PHE A 103 4.05 -5.49 -1.09
N LYS A 104 4.28 -4.31 -1.67
CA LYS A 104 5.28 -3.35 -1.17
C LYS A 104 4.91 -2.76 0.20
N PHE A 105 3.61 -2.73 0.52
CA PHE A 105 3.08 -2.02 1.68
C PHE A 105 2.55 -2.96 2.76
N LYS A 106 2.07 -4.15 2.38
CA LYS A 106 1.42 -5.10 3.29
C LYS A 106 1.80 -6.53 2.96
N LYS A 107 1.88 -7.36 4.01
CA LYS A 107 2.07 -8.81 3.87
C LYS A 107 0.80 -9.48 3.36
N CYS A 108 0.91 -10.66 2.74
CA CYS A 108 -0.25 -11.42 2.27
C CYS A 108 -1.20 -11.75 3.43
N SER A 109 -0.65 -12.15 4.59
CA SER A 109 -1.45 -12.47 5.78
C SER A 109 -2.33 -11.32 6.30
N GLU A 110 -1.96 -10.06 6.02
CA GLU A 110 -2.71 -8.88 6.45
C GLU A 110 -3.83 -8.49 5.48
N LEU A 111 -3.86 -9.10 4.29
CA LEU A 111 -4.84 -8.82 3.25
C LEU A 111 -6.05 -9.75 3.36
N GLU A 112 -7.20 -9.25 2.94
CA GLU A 112 -8.44 -10.04 2.91
C GLU A 112 -8.31 -11.28 2.02
N PHE A 113 -7.46 -11.21 0.99
CA PHE A 113 -7.20 -12.31 0.06
C PHE A 113 -6.63 -13.56 0.74
N ALA A 114 -6.08 -13.44 1.96
CA ALA A 114 -5.56 -14.57 2.71
C ALA A 114 -6.64 -15.42 3.38
N GLN A 115 -7.89 -14.95 3.51
CA GLN A 115 -8.96 -15.69 4.20
C GLN A 115 -9.17 -17.14 3.72
N PRO A 116 -9.28 -17.42 2.40
CA PRO A 116 -9.46 -18.79 1.91
C PRO A 116 -8.18 -19.64 1.96
N LEU A 117 -7.01 -19.04 2.19
CA LEU A 117 -5.72 -19.72 2.17
C LEU A 117 -5.45 -20.47 3.48
N ASN A 118 -4.72 -21.57 3.37
CA ASN A 118 -4.17 -22.30 4.49
C ASN A 118 -3.02 -21.51 5.15
N ASP A 119 -2.79 -21.71 6.45
CA ASP A 119 -1.83 -20.90 7.21
C ASP A 119 -0.37 -21.11 6.75
N LEU A 120 -0.04 -22.33 6.32
CA LEU A 120 1.26 -22.63 5.68
C LEU A 120 1.43 -21.87 4.36
N ALA A 121 0.37 -21.79 3.55
CA ALA A 121 0.43 -21.09 2.27
C ALA A 121 0.62 -19.57 2.47
N LYS A 122 -0.04 -18.99 3.48
CA LYS A 122 0.16 -17.59 3.88
C LYS A 122 1.61 -17.32 4.29
N LEU A 123 2.19 -18.17 5.14
CA LEU A 123 3.57 -18.04 5.59
C LEU A 123 4.55 -18.10 4.42
N PHE A 124 4.39 -19.05 3.50
CA PHE A 124 5.27 -19.17 2.34
C PHE A 124 5.12 -18.01 1.35
N LEU A 125 3.93 -17.45 1.20
CA LEU A 125 3.69 -16.26 0.39
C LEU A 125 4.33 -15.02 1.04
N ASP A 126 4.21 -14.86 2.36
CA ASP A 126 4.84 -13.74 3.07
C ASP A 126 6.36 -13.80 2.96
N ASN A 127 6.96 -14.98 3.17
CA ASN A 127 8.41 -15.18 2.97
C ASN A 127 8.83 -14.84 1.54
N TRP A 128 8.00 -15.17 0.55
CA TRP A 128 8.30 -14.84 -0.85
C TRP A 128 8.17 -13.35 -1.16
N ILE A 129 7.17 -12.68 -0.59
CA ILE A 129 7.00 -11.23 -0.70
C ILE A 129 8.21 -10.49 -0.13
N GLU A 130 8.76 -10.96 0.99
CA GLU A 130 9.96 -10.37 1.60
C GLU A 130 11.21 -10.45 0.69
N MET A 131 11.27 -11.44 -0.22
CA MET A 131 12.37 -11.53 -1.19
C MET A 131 12.27 -10.50 -2.32
N ASN A 132 11.13 -9.81 -2.46
CA ASN A 132 10.89 -8.74 -3.42
C ASN A 132 11.26 -9.11 -4.88
N ASP A 133 10.55 -10.10 -5.42
CA ASP A 133 10.70 -10.57 -6.81
C ASP A 133 10.27 -9.51 -7.85
N GLU A 134 10.48 -9.77 -9.14
CA GLU A 134 10.10 -8.86 -10.22
C GLU A 134 8.59 -8.55 -10.22
N LEU A 135 8.23 -7.30 -10.52
CA LEU A 135 6.87 -6.78 -10.43
C LEU A 135 5.88 -7.61 -11.28
N GLU A 136 6.30 -8.10 -12.45
CA GLU A 136 5.47 -8.93 -13.33
C GLU A 136 4.99 -10.21 -12.62
N PHE A 137 5.87 -10.91 -11.90
CA PHE A 137 5.52 -12.11 -11.14
C PHE A 137 4.63 -11.78 -9.94
N GLN A 138 4.92 -10.67 -9.25
CA GLN A 138 4.09 -10.18 -8.15
C GLN A 138 2.65 -9.88 -8.62
N GLU A 139 2.48 -9.29 -9.80
CA GLU A 139 1.15 -9.01 -10.36
C GLU A 139 0.39 -10.28 -10.74
N LEU A 140 1.07 -11.28 -11.33
CA LEU A 140 0.45 -12.57 -11.67
C LEU A 140 -0.06 -13.29 -10.41
N VAL A 141 0.76 -13.31 -9.36
CA VAL A 141 0.38 -13.88 -8.06
C VAL A 141 -0.78 -13.10 -7.45
N LEU A 142 -0.73 -11.77 -7.45
CA LEU A 142 -1.80 -10.93 -6.91
C LEU A 142 -3.14 -11.13 -7.64
N ASN A 143 -3.11 -11.18 -8.98
CA ASN A 143 -4.30 -11.40 -9.79
C ASN A 143 -4.92 -12.77 -9.49
N CYS A 144 -4.09 -13.81 -9.36
CA CYS A 144 -4.55 -15.13 -8.96
C CYS A 144 -5.19 -15.11 -7.56
N LEU A 145 -4.54 -14.50 -6.56
CA LEU A 145 -5.07 -14.40 -5.19
C LEU A 145 -6.40 -13.63 -5.15
N ARG A 146 -6.53 -12.55 -5.91
CA ARG A 146 -7.78 -11.79 -6.06
C ARG A 146 -8.89 -12.62 -6.69
N ALA A 147 -8.57 -13.38 -7.74
CA ALA A 147 -9.53 -14.26 -8.40
C ALA A 147 -10.04 -15.34 -7.44
N LEU A 148 -9.12 -15.97 -6.69
CA LEU A 148 -9.46 -16.98 -5.69
C LEU A 148 -10.31 -16.40 -4.55
N PHE A 149 -10.00 -15.18 -4.10
CA PHE A 149 -10.79 -14.48 -3.09
C PHE A 149 -12.16 -14.05 -3.61
N SER A 150 -12.25 -13.61 -4.87
CA SER A 150 -13.54 -13.26 -5.50
C SER A 150 -14.49 -14.46 -5.50
N ARG A 151 -13.97 -15.66 -5.82
CA ARG A 151 -14.75 -16.91 -5.73
C ARG A 151 -15.17 -17.23 -4.31
N PHE A 152 -14.25 -17.13 -3.34
CA PHE A 152 -14.59 -17.31 -1.93
C PHE A 152 -15.73 -16.37 -1.51
N LYS A 153 -15.58 -15.08 -1.83
CA LYS A 153 -16.55 -14.02 -1.48
C LYS A 153 -17.92 -14.26 -2.11
N ALA A 154 -17.97 -14.75 -3.34
CA ALA A 154 -19.23 -15.07 -4.02
C ALA A 154 -20.03 -16.18 -3.31
N GLN A 155 -19.35 -17.08 -2.60
CA GLN A 155 -19.99 -18.15 -1.84
C GLN A 155 -20.38 -17.74 -0.41
N LEU A 156 -19.85 -16.61 0.07
CA LEU A 156 -20.28 -16.07 1.36
C LEU A 156 -21.72 -15.59 1.23
N VAL A 157 -22.59 -16.09 2.10
CA VAL A 157 -23.98 -15.62 2.19
C VAL A 157 -23.97 -14.10 2.38
N PRO A 158 -24.58 -13.31 1.47
CA PRO A 158 -24.65 -11.89 1.63
C PRO A 158 -25.42 -11.58 2.91
N LYS A 159 -24.71 -11.02 3.90
CA LYS A 159 -25.31 -10.57 5.14
C LYS A 159 -25.81 -9.15 4.92
N THR A 160 -27.07 -8.90 5.24
CA THR A 160 -27.66 -7.55 5.20
C THR A 160 -26.91 -6.61 6.14
N GLU A 161 -26.89 -5.31 5.85
CA GLU A 161 -26.19 -4.30 6.66
C GLU A 161 -26.58 -4.36 8.14
N MET A 162 -27.86 -4.66 8.43
CA MET A 162 -28.41 -4.88 9.77
C MET A 162 -27.71 -6.01 10.54
N LYS A 163 -27.20 -7.05 9.86
CA LYS A 163 -26.53 -8.20 10.48
C LYS A 163 -25.02 -8.01 10.66
N VAL A 164 -24.42 -7.05 9.95
CA VAL A 164 -22.96 -6.82 9.95
C VAL A 164 -22.58 -5.60 10.78
N LYS A 165 -23.46 -4.60 10.93
CA LYS A 165 -23.20 -3.35 11.66
C LYS A 165 -24.05 -3.13 12.91
N TYR A 166 -25.11 -3.89 13.14
CA TYR A 166 -25.89 -3.77 14.37
C TYR A 166 -25.32 -4.74 15.42
N GLU A 167 -24.24 -4.33 16.08
CA GLU A 167 -23.90 -4.95 17.36
C GLU A 167 -25.06 -4.61 18.32
N TYR A 168 -25.76 -5.62 18.88
CA TYR A 168 -26.82 -5.42 19.89
C TYR A 168 -26.30 -4.78 21.20
N LYS A 169 -25.02 -4.37 21.22
CA LYS A 169 -24.44 -3.62 22.31
C LYS A 169 -25.02 -2.21 22.27
N PRO A 170 -25.67 -1.74 23.34
CA PRO A 170 -26.11 -0.37 23.41
C PRO A 170 -24.87 0.51 23.28
N ASP A 171 -24.75 1.30 22.21
CA ASP A 171 -23.68 2.29 22.11
C ASP A 171 -23.92 3.34 23.19
N TRP A 172 -23.18 3.23 24.30
CA TRP A 172 -23.22 4.15 25.43
C TRP A 172 -22.96 5.61 25.02
N LYS A 173 -22.31 5.85 23.86
CA LYS A 173 -22.07 7.20 23.34
C LYS A 173 -23.29 7.79 22.63
N LEU A 174 -24.13 6.95 22.01
CA LEU A 174 -25.37 7.37 21.34
C LEU A 174 -26.60 7.32 22.26
N SER A 175 -26.55 6.50 23.31
CA SER A 175 -27.63 6.37 24.31
C SER A 175 -27.58 7.41 25.41
N ASN A 176 -26.45 8.13 25.55
CA ASN A 176 -26.40 9.32 26.37
C ASN A 176 -26.98 10.49 25.57
N PRO A 177 -28.12 11.09 25.98
CA PRO A 177 -28.64 12.27 25.31
C PRO A 177 -27.59 13.38 25.34
N ILE A 178 -27.44 14.10 24.23
CA ILE A 178 -26.56 15.27 24.15
C ILE A 178 -27.04 16.26 25.22
N ARG A 179 -26.28 16.37 26.30
CA ARG A 179 -26.50 17.33 27.37
C ARG A 179 -26.17 18.72 26.86
N VAL A 180 -27.20 19.44 26.40
CA VAL A 180 -27.11 20.82 25.89
C VAL A 180 -26.44 21.76 26.90
N ASP A 181 -26.61 21.47 28.19
CA ASP A 181 -25.97 22.10 29.34
C ASP A 181 -24.43 21.95 29.37
N LYS A 182 -23.87 20.88 28.78
CA LYS A 182 -22.42 20.67 28.62
C LYS A 182 -21.86 21.15 27.27
N ALA A 183 -22.69 21.26 26.24
CA ALA A 183 -22.25 21.77 24.94
C ALA A 183 -21.76 23.23 25.01
N GLY A 184 -22.31 24.03 25.94
CA GLY A 184 -21.87 25.42 26.19
C GLY A 184 -20.54 25.56 26.95
N THR A 185 -20.07 24.53 27.65
CA THR A 185 -18.78 24.59 28.37
C THR A 185 -17.58 24.49 27.43
N ASP A 186 -17.68 23.71 26.35
CA ASP A 186 -16.60 23.58 25.35
C ASP A 186 -16.43 24.85 24.51
N ILE A 187 -17.52 25.60 24.28
CA ILE A 187 -17.47 26.91 23.60
C ILE A 187 -16.71 27.95 24.45
N ASN A 188 -16.79 27.86 25.79
CA ASN A 188 -16.05 28.74 26.70
C ASN A 188 -14.59 28.31 26.95
N ALA A 189 -14.20 27.10 26.55
CA ALA A 189 -12.82 26.61 26.66
C ALA A 189 -11.85 27.36 25.73
N TYR A 190 -12.35 28.09 24.73
CA TYR A 190 -11.56 28.93 23.83
C TYR A 190 -11.24 30.32 24.40
N LYS A 191 -11.69 30.65 25.62
CA LYS A 191 -11.28 31.91 26.25
C LYS A 191 -9.79 31.86 26.59
N THR A 192 -9.04 32.78 25.99
CA THR A 192 -7.59 32.86 26.13
C THR A 192 -7.22 33.11 27.60
N ASN A 193 -6.44 32.21 28.20
CA ASN A 193 -6.02 32.36 29.59
C ASN A 193 -4.94 33.43 29.70
N TYR A 194 -5.36 34.69 29.89
CA TYR A 194 -4.49 35.87 29.98
C TYR A 194 -3.41 35.74 31.07
N ASN A 195 -3.72 35.07 32.19
CA ASN A 195 -2.76 34.85 33.27
C ASN A 195 -1.64 33.90 32.86
N ALA A 196 -1.95 32.85 32.09
CA ALA A 196 -0.93 31.94 31.57
C ALA A 196 -0.01 32.63 30.55
N ILE A 197 -0.60 33.43 29.65
CA ILE A 197 0.16 34.23 28.67
C ILE A 197 1.07 35.25 29.36
N PHE A 198 0.57 35.94 30.39
CA PHE A 198 1.34 36.91 31.14
C PHE A 198 2.54 36.27 31.85
N LYS A 199 2.34 35.14 32.54
CA LYS A 199 3.43 34.38 33.18
C LYS A 199 4.47 33.91 32.17
N GLN A 200 4.05 33.53 30.97
CA GLN A 200 4.97 33.12 29.90
C GLN A 200 5.80 34.30 29.38
N ARG A 201 5.20 35.48 29.22
CA ARG A 201 5.94 36.71 28.85
C ARG A 201 6.97 37.10 29.91
N LEU A 202 6.58 37.10 31.18
CA LEU A 202 7.48 37.44 32.28
C LEU A 202 8.70 36.50 32.32
N LYS A 203 8.47 35.20 32.10
CA LYS A 203 9.55 34.20 32.02
C LYS A 203 10.48 34.45 30.82
N GLN A 204 9.94 34.83 29.67
CA GLN A 204 10.75 35.17 28.50
C GLN A 204 11.60 36.43 28.72
N GLU A 205 11.08 37.44 29.41
CA GLU A 205 11.84 38.65 29.76
C GLU A 205 12.98 38.34 30.73
N GLN A 206 12.74 37.53 31.74
CA GLN A 206 13.78 37.08 32.67
C GLN A 206 14.89 36.29 31.95
N ILE A 207 14.52 35.43 30.99
CA ILE A 207 15.49 34.71 30.17
C ILE A 207 16.32 35.69 29.32
N LYS A 208 15.68 36.68 28.69
CA LYS A 208 16.39 37.70 27.90
C LYS A 208 17.36 38.51 28.74
N GLN A 209 16.97 38.92 29.95
CA GLN A 209 17.84 39.62 30.88
C GLN A 209 19.06 38.78 31.27
N LYS A 210 18.86 37.50 31.63
CA LYS A 210 19.96 36.58 31.93
C LYS A 210 20.89 36.34 30.74
N ILE A 211 20.36 36.28 29.52
CA ILE A 211 21.18 36.15 28.30
C ILE A 211 22.02 37.42 28.10
N ALA A 212 21.43 38.60 28.27
CA ALA A 212 22.16 39.87 28.15
C ALA A 212 23.26 40.02 29.22
N GLU A 213 23.00 39.54 30.45
CA GLU A 213 24.01 39.47 31.52
C GLU A 213 25.15 38.52 31.15
N LEU A 214 24.83 37.35 30.58
CA LEU A 214 25.81 36.35 30.14
C LEU A 214 26.65 36.83 28.95
N ASP A 215 26.07 37.58 28.01
CA ASP A 215 26.78 38.16 26.86
C ASP A 215 27.86 39.19 27.29
N GLY A 216 27.74 39.75 28.50
CA GLY A 216 28.75 40.63 29.09
C GLY A 216 29.92 39.93 29.78
N THR A 217 29.85 38.61 29.99
CA THR A 217 30.88 37.84 30.72
C THR A 217 31.97 37.31 29.77
N ASP A 218 33.19 37.16 30.29
CA ASP A 218 34.34 36.64 29.52
C ASP A 218 34.13 35.22 28.97
N PHE A 219 33.18 34.48 29.54
CA PHE A 219 32.75 33.17 29.06
C PHE A 219 32.08 33.22 27.67
N ALA A 220 31.25 34.23 27.39
CA ALA A 220 30.60 34.40 26.09
C ALA A 220 31.60 34.80 24.99
N LYS A 221 32.62 35.59 25.33
CA LYS A 221 33.73 35.96 24.43
C LYS A 221 34.63 34.77 24.09
N ALA A 222 34.83 33.84 25.03
CA ALA A 222 35.58 32.60 24.77
C ALA A 222 34.84 31.65 23.80
N LEU A 223 33.51 31.63 23.84
CA LEU A 223 32.67 30.78 22.98
C LEU A 223 32.60 31.25 21.52
N THR A 224 32.69 32.56 21.26
CA THR A 224 32.75 33.11 19.89
C THR A 224 34.06 32.78 19.18
N ILE A 225 35.17 32.66 19.89
CA ILE A 225 36.48 32.29 19.32
C ILE A 225 36.47 30.86 18.75
N HIS A 226 35.65 29.95 19.29
CA HIS A 226 35.60 28.56 18.84
C HIS A 226 34.71 28.31 17.61
N LYS A 227 33.80 29.22 17.24
CA LYS A 227 32.93 29.05 16.05
C LYS A 227 33.63 29.35 14.72
N SER A 228 34.80 29.99 14.73
CA SER A 228 35.55 30.37 13.51
C SER A 228 36.43 29.26 12.92
N PHE A 229 36.53 28.08 13.54
CA PHE A 229 37.22 26.94 12.92
C PHE A 229 36.28 26.18 11.97
N LYS A 230 36.11 26.71 10.75
CA LYS A 230 35.81 25.86 9.60
C LYS A 230 37.11 25.16 9.18
N ILE A 231 37.13 23.85 9.37
CA ILE A 231 38.15 22.96 8.81
C ILE A 231 37.91 22.92 7.28
N ASN A 232 38.93 23.31 6.51
CA ASN A 232 39.01 23.03 5.06
C ASN A 232 39.19 21.54 4.83
#